data_AF-A0A353F3N8-F1
#
_entry.id   AF-A0A353F3N8-F1
#
_cell.length_a   1.000
_cell.length_b   1.000
_cell.length_c   1.000
_cell.angle_alpha   90.00
_cell.angle_beta   90.00
_cell.angle_gamma   90.00
#
_symmetry.space_group_name_H-M   'P 1'
#
loop_
_entity.id
_entity.type
_entity.pdbx_description
1 polymer ?
#
loop_
_entity_poly.entity_id
_entity_poly.type
_entity_poly.pdbx_seq_one_letter_code
_entity_poly.pdbx_strand_id
1 'polypeptide(L)'
;MIYKRRQFFQKLSRGGSALALTPFFQTLRVHGAGTEEALPKRFVFVVKSSGIDKFNLVPKGLENHFVNPDDHKKLGNRGRREGPLVDVALADYKLPEKLASLETLKERLTIIQSLSGVGFRGNHTKGFGTLSLHDSEKVAVAPTLDCILGQHLSTGP
;
A
#
# COMPACT_ATOMS: atom_id res chain seq x y z
N MET A 1 38.61 -29.03 -28.55
CA MET A 1 38.20 -27.62 -28.76
C MET A 1 38.14 -26.93 -27.41
N ILE A 2 39.14 -26.11 -27.05
CA ILE A 2 39.20 -25.46 -25.72
C ILE A 2 38.39 -24.16 -25.80
N TYR A 3 37.16 -24.16 -25.27
CA TYR A 3 36.41 -22.93 -25.11
C TYR A 3 37.11 -22.04 -24.08
N LYS A 4 37.57 -20.85 -24.50
CA LYS A 4 38.19 -19.88 -23.59
C LYS A 4 37.12 -19.37 -22.62
N ARG A 5 37.36 -19.47 -21.32
CA ARG A 5 36.49 -18.97 -20.21
C ARG A 5 35.84 -17.61 -20.52
N ARG A 6 36.59 -16.70 -21.13
CA ARG A 6 36.13 -15.37 -21.57
C ARG A 6 35.00 -15.42 -22.61
N GLN A 7 35.07 -16.32 -23.59
CA GLN A 7 34.00 -16.48 -24.61
C GLN A 7 32.73 -17.07 -23.99
N PHE A 8 32.86 -17.94 -22.98
CA PHE A 8 31.73 -18.47 -22.24
C PHE A 8 31.01 -17.36 -21.45
N PHE A 9 31.74 -16.57 -20.66
CA PHE A 9 31.16 -15.45 -19.90
C PHE A 9 30.57 -14.35 -20.79
N GLN A 10 31.19 -14.02 -21.92
CA GLN A 10 30.64 -13.05 -22.87
C GLN A 10 29.32 -13.51 -23.50
N LYS A 11 29.17 -14.81 -23.78
CA LYS A 11 27.91 -15.37 -24.28
C LYS A 11 26.85 -15.44 -23.18
N LEU A 12 27.25 -15.80 -21.96
CA LEU A 12 26.34 -15.85 -20.81
C LEU A 12 25.83 -14.45 -20.42
N SER A 13 26.65 -13.41 -20.45
CA SER A 13 26.22 -12.04 -20.11
C SER A 13 25.26 -11.45 -21.16
N ARG A 14 25.41 -11.82 -22.43
CA ARG A 14 24.51 -11.43 -23.52
C ARG A 14 23.16 -12.17 -23.49
N GLY A 15 23.12 -13.39 -22.95
CA GLY A 15 21.87 -14.14 -22.73
C GLY A 15 21.17 -13.79 -21.42
N GLY A 16 21.93 -13.58 -20.34
CA GLY A 16 21.37 -13.30 -19.01
C GLY A 16 20.67 -11.95 -18.89
N SER A 17 21.06 -10.97 -19.72
CA SER A 17 20.40 -9.66 -19.78
C SER A 17 19.00 -9.72 -20.41
N ALA A 18 18.72 -10.70 -21.28
CA ALA A 18 17.37 -10.90 -21.82
C ALA A 18 16.38 -11.41 -20.76
N LEU A 19 16.85 -12.23 -19.81
CA LEU A 19 16.03 -12.68 -18.68
C LEU A 19 15.70 -11.52 -17.73
N ALA A 20 16.63 -10.60 -17.51
CA ALA A 20 16.37 -9.41 -16.70
C ALA A 20 15.30 -8.48 -17.31
N LEU A 21 15.14 -8.48 -18.64
CA LEU A 21 14.14 -7.68 -19.36
C LEU A 21 12.80 -8.39 -19.58
N THR A 22 12.71 -9.67 -19.25
CA THR A 22 11.47 -10.48 -19.40
C THR A 22 10.21 -9.81 -18.82
N PRO A 23 10.23 -9.22 -17.60
CA PRO A 23 9.03 -8.53 -17.08
C PRO A 23 8.59 -7.32 -17.92
N PHE A 24 9.52 -6.63 -18.59
CA PHE A 24 9.17 -5.51 -19.48
C PHE A 24 8.51 -5.99 -20.78
N PHE A 25 9.03 -7.07 -21.39
CA PHE A 25 8.41 -7.67 -22.57
C PHE A 25 7.03 -8.25 -22.27
N GLN A 26 6.86 -8.84 -21.08
CA GLN A 26 5.55 -9.31 -20.62
C GLN A 26 4.55 -8.15 -20.49
N THR A 27 4.99 -7.02 -19.91
CA THR A 27 4.17 -5.81 -19.76
C THR A 27 3.73 -5.26 -21.14
N LEU A 28 4.66 -5.17 -22.11
CA LEU A 28 4.36 -4.75 -23.47
C LEU A 28 3.38 -5.68 -24.19
N ARG A 29 3.56 -7.00 -24.05
CA ARG A 29 2.65 -8.00 -24.63
C ARG A 29 1.25 -7.88 -24.05
N VAL A 30 1.13 -7.67 -22.74
CA VAL A 30 -0.17 -7.51 -22.06
C VAL A 30 -0.88 -6.24 -22.50
N HIS A 31 -0.16 -5.11 -22.62
CA HIS A 31 -0.73 -3.88 -23.19
C HIS A 31 -1.17 -4.07 -24.64
N GLY A 32 -0.36 -4.73 -25.48
CA GLY A 32 -0.70 -4.98 -26.89
C GLY A 32 -1.89 -5.93 -27.08
N ALA A 33 -2.14 -6.83 -26.14
CA ALA A 33 -3.29 -7.73 -26.14
C ALA A 33 -4.57 -7.08 -25.60
N GLY A 34 -4.50 -5.85 -25.07
CA GLY A 34 -5.64 -5.17 -24.44
C GLY A 34 -6.09 -5.82 -23.12
N THR A 35 -5.30 -6.73 -22.55
CA THR A 35 -5.63 -7.47 -21.33
C THR A 35 -5.04 -6.79 -20.10
N GLU A 36 -5.34 -5.51 -19.86
CA GLU A 36 -4.71 -4.72 -18.78
C GLU A 36 -4.88 -5.33 -17.38
N GLU A 37 -5.93 -6.13 -17.17
CA GLU A 37 -6.17 -6.88 -15.93
C GLU A 37 -5.06 -7.89 -15.60
N ALA A 38 -4.33 -8.37 -16.61
CA ALA A 38 -3.21 -9.29 -16.46
C ALA A 38 -1.89 -8.59 -16.08
N LEU A 39 -1.89 -7.26 -15.99
CA LEU A 39 -0.71 -6.52 -15.52
C LEU A 39 -0.47 -6.77 -14.02
N PRO A 40 0.79 -6.96 -13.61
CA PRO A 40 1.10 -7.10 -12.20
C PRO A 40 0.72 -5.82 -11.45
N LYS A 41 -0.24 -5.95 -10.52
CA LYS A 41 -0.66 -4.85 -9.63
C LYS A 41 0.49 -4.50 -8.69
N ARG A 42 0.94 -3.24 -8.70
CA ARG A 42 2.00 -2.74 -7.82
C ARG A 42 1.36 -1.93 -6.70
N PHE A 43 1.58 -2.33 -5.46
CA PHE A 43 1.14 -1.59 -4.29
C PHE A 43 2.35 -0.88 -3.69
N VAL A 44 2.22 0.44 -3.46
CA VAL A 44 3.22 1.22 -2.75
C VAL A 44 2.63 1.62 -1.41
N PHE A 45 3.16 1.06 -0.33
CA PHE A 45 2.79 1.46 1.01
C PHE A 45 3.69 2.62 1.46
N VAL A 46 3.10 3.79 1.69
CA VAL A 46 3.79 4.95 2.24
C VAL A 46 3.48 5.06 3.72
N VAL A 47 4.48 4.83 4.58
CA VAL A 47 4.34 4.92 6.04
C VAL A 47 5.00 6.22 6.51
N LYS A 48 4.20 7.17 6.99
CA LYS A 48 4.68 8.46 7.50
C LYS A 48 4.72 8.44 9.03
N SER A 49 5.88 8.78 9.59
CA SER A 49 6.10 8.81 11.04
C SER A 49 5.32 9.92 11.75
N SER A 50 5.12 11.08 11.11
CA SER A 50 4.28 12.14 11.69
C SER A 50 2.80 11.93 11.37
N GLY A 51 1.97 11.86 12.41
CA GLY A 51 0.53 11.67 12.28
C GLY A 51 -0.12 12.74 11.43
N ILE A 52 -1.01 12.32 10.52
CA ILE A 52 -1.97 13.21 9.87
C ILE A 52 -3.24 13.18 10.72
N ASP A 53 -3.88 14.33 10.90
CA ASP A 53 -5.11 14.42 11.68
C ASP A 53 -6.27 13.72 10.95
N LYS A 54 -6.61 12.52 11.41
CA LYS A 54 -7.62 11.62 10.83
C LYS A 54 -8.97 12.31 10.65
N PHE A 55 -9.34 13.18 11.60
CA PHE A 55 -10.59 13.95 11.54
C PHE A 55 -10.70 14.80 10.27
N ASN A 56 -9.61 15.44 9.85
CA ASN A 56 -9.58 16.36 8.71
C ASN A 56 -9.46 15.65 7.36
N LEU A 57 -9.41 14.31 7.34
CA LEU A 57 -9.26 13.51 6.12
C LEU A 57 -10.59 12.96 5.59
N VAL A 58 -11.66 13.01 6.38
CA VAL A 58 -12.96 12.46 5.97
C VAL A 58 -13.68 13.49 5.09
N PRO A 59 -14.01 13.17 3.83
CA PRO A 59 -14.82 14.02 2.96
C PRO A 59 -16.18 14.37 3.55
N LYS A 60 -16.70 15.55 3.18
CA LYS A 60 -18.07 15.94 3.55
C LYS A 60 -19.07 14.95 2.95
N GLY A 61 -20.07 14.55 3.73
CA GLY A 61 -21.10 13.58 3.31
C GLY A 61 -20.80 12.13 3.68
N LEU A 62 -19.60 11.83 4.17
CA LEU A 62 -19.28 10.54 4.78
C LEU A 62 -19.37 10.62 6.30
N GLU A 63 -19.77 9.52 6.93
CA GLU A 63 -19.75 9.43 8.39
C GLU A 63 -18.30 9.55 8.88
N ASN A 64 -18.08 10.49 9.81
CA ASN A 64 -16.79 10.71 10.43
C ASN A 64 -16.73 9.95 11.77
N HIS A 65 -16.02 8.83 11.79
CA HIS A 65 -15.83 8.02 13.01
C HIS A 65 -14.81 8.63 13.98
N PHE A 66 -14.26 9.81 13.70
CA PHE A 66 -13.30 10.51 14.57
C PHE A 66 -13.93 11.70 15.31
N VAL A 67 -15.26 11.82 15.31
CA VAL A 67 -16.01 12.79 16.13
C VAL A 67 -17.04 12.11 17.02
N ASN A 68 -17.36 12.78 18.12
CA ASN A 68 -18.49 12.43 18.96
C ASN A 68 -19.82 12.78 18.24
N PRO A 69 -20.85 11.92 18.25
CA PRO A 69 -22.12 12.21 17.58
C PRO A 69 -22.90 13.35 18.24
N ASP A 70 -22.75 13.54 19.55
CA ASP A 70 -23.59 14.48 20.31
C ASP A 70 -23.14 15.94 20.16
N ASP A 71 -21.83 16.18 20.21
CA ASP A 71 -21.25 17.53 20.18
C ASP A 71 -20.36 17.80 18.96
N HIS A 72 -20.22 16.81 18.06
CA HIS A 72 -19.37 16.85 16.87
C HIS A 72 -17.90 17.23 17.14
N LYS A 73 -17.44 17.14 18.39
CA LYS A 73 -16.05 17.41 18.73
C LYS A 73 -15.18 16.24 18.32
N LYS A 74 -13.97 16.58 17.90
CA LYS A 74 -12.91 15.62 17.59
C LYS A 74 -12.66 14.70 18.78
N LEU A 75 -12.71 13.40 18.53
CA LEU A 75 -12.23 12.40 19.47
C LEU A 75 -10.71 12.56 19.62
N GLY A 76 -10.19 12.35 20.83
CA GLY A 76 -8.75 12.46 21.09
C GLY A 76 -7.91 11.63 20.12
N ASN A 77 -6.60 11.85 20.04
CA ASN A 77 -5.74 11.22 19.02
C ASN A 77 -5.84 9.67 18.94
N ARG A 78 -6.22 9.04 20.05
CA ARG A 78 -6.42 7.59 20.20
C ARG A 78 -7.89 7.14 20.05
N GLY A 79 -8.82 8.07 20.06
CA GLY A 79 -10.25 7.82 19.96
C GLY A 79 -10.69 7.60 18.51
N ARG A 80 -11.53 6.59 18.33
CA ARG A 80 -12.36 6.37 17.15
C ARG A 80 -13.68 5.78 17.63
N ARG A 81 -14.76 6.02 16.90
CA ARG A 81 -15.97 5.22 17.02
C ARG A 81 -15.75 3.90 16.29
N GLU A 82 -16.24 2.83 16.88
CA GLU A 82 -16.45 1.60 16.13
C GLU A 82 -17.67 1.80 15.24
N GLY A 83 -17.60 1.28 14.02
CA GLY A 83 -18.61 1.49 13.00
C GLY A 83 -18.38 0.52 11.85
N PRO A 84 -19.34 0.44 10.92
CA PRO A 84 -19.17 -0.39 9.73
C PRO A 84 -17.93 0.03 8.95
N LEU A 85 -17.41 -0.90 8.14
CA LEU A 85 -16.39 -0.60 7.15
C LEU A 85 -16.95 0.46 6.20
N VAL A 86 -16.23 1.59 6.08
CA VAL A 86 -16.48 2.55 5.00
C VAL A 86 -15.46 2.24 3.93
N ASP A 87 -15.92 1.86 2.74
CA ASP A 87 -15.10 1.59 1.57
C ASP A 87 -15.79 2.26 0.37
N VAL A 88 -15.34 3.47 0.02
CA VAL A 88 -16.06 4.35 -0.89
C VAL A 88 -15.10 5.05 -1.85
N ALA A 89 -15.41 5.01 -3.15
CA ALA A 89 -14.72 5.77 -4.18
C ALA A 89 -14.97 7.28 -3.99
N LEU A 90 -13.92 8.10 -4.13
CA LEU A 90 -13.99 9.54 -3.85
C LEU A 90 -14.41 10.40 -5.05
N ALA A 91 -14.70 9.79 -6.21
CA ALA A 91 -15.05 10.49 -7.45
C ALA A 91 -16.22 11.49 -7.27
N ASP A 92 -17.22 11.14 -6.47
CA ASP A 92 -18.41 11.98 -6.24
C ASP A 92 -18.30 12.87 -4.99
N TYR A 93 -17.20 12.78 -4.25
CA TYR A 93 -17.01 13.52 -3.00
C TYR A 93 -16.13 14.75 -3.20
N LYS A 94 -16.35 15.79 -2.40
CA LYS A 94 -15.42 16.92 -2.33
C LYS A 94 -14.30 16.57 -1.35
N LEU A 95 -13.05 16.59 -1.81
CA LEU A 95 -11.92 16.33 -0.93
C LEU A 95 -11.79 17.43 0.14
N PRO A 96 -11.41 17.08 1.38
CA PRO A 96 -11.03 18.05 2.38
C PRO A 96 -9.84 18.89 1.94
N GLU A 97 -9.68 20.10 2.49
CA GLU A 97 -8.58 21.02 2.17
C GLU A 97 -7.20 20.35 2.30
N LYS A 98 -7.02 19.47 3.29
CA LYS A 98 -5.76 18.73 3.49
C LYS A 98 -5.43 17.73 2.38
N LEU A 99 -6.40 17.38 1.55
CA LEU A 99 -6.26 16.49 0.40
C LEU A 99 -6.42 17.24 -0.94
N ALA A 100 -6.45 18.57 -0.94
CA ALA A 100 -6.64 19.37 -2.16
C ALA A 100 -5.59 19.11 -3.24
N SER A 101 -4.36 18.74 -2.87
CA SER A 101 -3.31 18.37 -3.82
C SER A 101 -3.60 17.08 -4.60
N LEU A 102 -4.56 16.27 -4.13
CA LEU A 102 -4.96 15.01 -4.74
C LEU A 102 -6.22 15.14 -5.62
N GLU A 103 -6.76 16.35 -5.79
CA GLU A 103 -8.01 16.56 -6.54
C GLU A 103 -7.89 16.06 -7.99
N THR A 104 -6.73 16.21 -8.63
CA THR A 104 -6.46 15.71 -9.99
C THR A 104 -6.48 14.18 -10.09
N LEU A 105 -6.37 13.48 -8.97
CA LEU A 105 -6.36 12.02 -8.88
C LEU A 105 -7.66 11.46 -8.32
N LYS A 106 -8.66 12.31 -8.05
CA LYS A 106 -9.84 11.95 -7.25
C LYS A 106 -10.63 10.74 -7.78
N GLU A 107 -10.71 10.58 -9.11
CA GLU A 107 -11.34 9.44 -9.76
C GLU A 107 -10.68 8.09 -9.46
N ARG A 108 -9.44 8.12 -8.94
CA ARG A 108 -8.62 6.94 -8.63
C ARG A 108 -8.41 6.77 -7.13
N LEU A 109 -9.13 7.52 -6.30
CA LEU A 109 -9.01 7.46 -4.85
C LEU A 109 -10.20 6.74 -4.24
N THR A 110 -9.91 5.92 -3.24
CA THR A 110 -10.88 5.29 -2.36
C THR A 110 -10.53 5.66 -0.93
N ILE A 111 -11.53 5.97 -0.11
CA ILE A 111 -11.35 6.07 1.34
C ILE A 111 -11.80 4.79 2.00
N ILE A 112 -10.92 4.25 2.85
CA ILE A 112 -11.24 3.11 3.71
C ILE A 112 -11.17 3.58 5.16
N GLN A 113 -12.29 3.53 5.88
CA GLN A 113 -12.36 3.85 7.30
C GLN A 113 -12.65 2.61 8.15
N SER A 114 -12.59 2.75 9.48
CA SER A 114 -12.91 1.69 10.45
C SER A 114 -11.95 0.49 10.46
N LEU A 115 -10.86 0.52 9.69
CA LEU A 115 -9.78 -0.46 9.80
C LEU A 115 -9.23 -0.48 11.23
N SER A 116 -9.02 -1.69 11.77
CA SER A 116 -8.46 -1.86 13.12
C SER A 116 -7.02 -1.36 13.16
N GLY A 117 -6.81 -0.28 13.91
CA GLY A 117 -5.49 0.30 14.15
C GLY A 117 -4.84 -0.15 15.46
N VAL A 118 -5.36 -1.20 16.11
CA VAL A 118 -4.93 -1.63 17.45
C VAL A 118 -3.43 -1.94 17.51
N GLY A 119 -2.84 -2.41 16.42
CA GLY A 119 -1.39 -2.61 16.29
C GLY A 119 -0.57 -1.32 16.23
N PHE A 120 -1.17 -0.17 15.92
CA PHE A 120 -0.49 1.13 15.78
C PHE A 120 -0.52 1.99 17.06
N ARG A 121 -0.26 1.38 18.22
CA ARG A 121 -0.20 2.04 19.55
C ARG A 121 1.24 2.31 20.00
N GLY A 122 1.65 3.54 20.33
CA GLY A 122 3.00 3.78 20.87
C GLY A 122 3.66 5.04 20.33
N ASN A 123 4.99 5.09 20.38
CA ASN A 123 5.76 6.15 19.74
C ASN A 123 5.51 6.13 18.23
N HIS A 124 5.73 7.26 17.56
CA HIS A 124 5.48 7.55 16.14
C HIS A 124 6.19 6.63 15.12
N THR A 125 6.67 5.47 15.55
CA THR A 125 7.35 4.44 14.78
C THR A 125 6.91 3.07 15.28
N LYS A 126 6.24 2.31 14.41
CA LYS A 126 6.02 0.88 14.66
C LYS A 126 7.15 0.02 14.13
N GLY A 127 8.31 0.61 13.82
CA GLY A 127 9.48 -0.08 13.28
C GLY A 127 9.11 -1.19 12.29
N PHE A 128 9.34 -2.43 12.72
CA PHE A 128 9.06 -3.67 11.97
C PHE A 128 7.62 -4.22 12.12
N GLY A 129 6.83 -3.71 13.06
CA GLY A 129 5.47 -4.16 13.36
C GLY A 129 4.35 -3.57 12.47
N THR A 130 4.63 -2.52 11.71
CA THR A 130 3.63 -1.77 10.91
C THR A 130 2.88 -2.66 9.92
N LEU A 131 3.60 -3.31 9.01
CA LEU A 131 2.99 -4.12 7.94
C LEU A 131 2.57 -5.51 8.43
N SER A 132 3.10 -5.98 9.56
CA SER A 132 2.70 -7.25 10.17
C SER A 132 1.57 -7.08 11.20
N LEU A 133 1.12 -5.85 11.50
CA LEU A 133 0.13 -5.53 12.55
C LEU A 133 0.54 -5.95 13.97
N HIS A 134 1.85 -6.08 14.23
CA HIS A 134 2.37 -6.42 15.56
C HIS A 134 2.80 -5.16 16.32
N ASP A 135 2.66 -5.20 17.64
CA ASP A 135 3.26 -4.19 18.49
C ASP A 135 4.76 -4.47 18.69
N SER A 136 5.59 -4.00 17.75
CA SER A 136 7.04 -4.13 17.88
C SER A 136 7.81 -3.02 17.18
N GLU A 137 8.54 -2.24 17.97
CA GLU A 137 9.37 -1.16 17.47
C GLU A 137 10.78 -1.61 17.07
N LYS A 138 11.32 -2.67 17.68
CA LYS A 138 12.75 -3.02 17.59
C LYS A 138 13.04 -4.33 16.88
N VAL A 139 12.07 -5.25 16.77
CA VAL A 139 12.29 -6.59 16.22
C VAL A 139 11.17 -6.99 15.26
N ALA A 140 11.49 -7.72 14.21
CA ALA A 140 10.45 -8.37 13.41
C ALA A 140 9.80 -9.48 14.26
N VAL A 141 8.47 -9.48 14.35
CA VAL A 141 7.71 -10.44 15.16
C VAL A 141 7.07 -11.53 14.31
N ALA A 142 6.59 -11.18 13.12
CA ALA A 142 5.92 -12.10 12.21
C ALA A 142 6.06 -11.60 10.76
N PRO A 143 5.73 -12.44 9.76
CA PRO A 143 5.63 -12.03 8.38
C PRO A 143 4.73 -10.80 8.21
N THR A 144 5.11 -9.91 7.30
CA THR A 144 4.29 -8.76 6.92
C THR A 144 3.07 -9.20 6.10
N LEU A 145 2.06 -8.34 5.99
CA LEU A 145 0.81 -8.65 5.30
C LEU A 145 1.03 -8.95 3.80
N ASP A 146 1.95 -8.25 3.13
CA ASP A 146 2.40 -8.56 1.78
C ASP A 146 3.13 -9.91 1.70
N CYS A 147 3.89 -10.28 2.73
CA CYS A 147 4.56 -11.58 2.81
C CYS A 147 3.55 -12.72 2.95
N ILE A 148 2.51 -12.55 3.80
CA ILE A 148 1.40 -13.51 3.95
C ILE A 148 0.60 -13.61 2.65
N LEU A 149 0.23 -12.48 2.05
CA LEU A 149 -0.49 -12.46 0.77
C LEU A 149 0.35 -13.10 -0.34
N GLY A 150 1.67 -12.94 -0.34
CA GLY A 150 2.58 -13.52 -1.34
C GLY A 150 2.76 -15.03 -1.26
N GLN A 151 2.32 -15.70 -0.18
CA GLN A 151 2.55 -17.15 0.04
C GLN A 151 1.95 -18.04 -1.06
N HIS A 152 0.87 -17.60 -1.72
CA HIS A 152 0.28 -18.33 -2.85
C HIS A 152 1.11 -18.23 -4.14
N LEU A 153 2.04 -17.27 -4.22
CA LEU A 153 2.91 -17.05 -5.38
C LEU A 153 4.29 -17.67 -5.17
N SER A 154 4.80 -17.69 -3.94
CA SER A 154 6.08 -18.27 -3.57
C SER A 154 6.14 -18.47 -2.06
N THR A 155 6.73 -19.59 -1.61
CA THR A 155 6.99 -19.84 -0.18
C THR A 155 8.23 -19.12 0.34
N GLY A 156 8.87 -18.28 -0.49
CA GLY A 156 10.21 -17.74 -0.23
C GLY A 156 11.31 -18.66 -0.78
N PRO A 157 12.60 -18.30 -0.60
CA PRO A 157 13.71 -19.24 -0.80
C PRO A 157 13.62 -20.44 0.15
#